data_AF-A0A4D4KC51-F1
#
_entry.id   AF-A0A4D4KC51-F1
#
_cell.length_a   1.000
_cell.length_b   1.000
_cell.length_c   1.000
_cell.angle_alpha   90.00
_cell.angle_beta   90.00
_cell.angle_gamma   90.00
#
_symmetry.space_group_name_H-M   'P 1'
#
loop_
_entity.id
_entity.type
_entity.pdbx_description
1 polymer ?
#
loop_
_entity_poly.entity_id
_entity_poly.type
_entity_poly.pdbx_seq_one_letter_code
_entity_poly.pdbx_strand_id
1 'polypeptide(L)' 'MWDGEFTQAGAKVTATAADYNKRVKAGGSLSVGFLGTWNDGNRPPGSFTLNGRPCAD' A
#
# COMPACT_ATOMS: atom_id res chain seq x y z
N MET A 1 -2.88 -0.91 -10.21
CA MET A 1 -2.83 0.10 -9.13
C MET A 1 -2.75 1.46 -9.78
N TRP A 2 -3.31 2.49 -9.15
CA TRP A 2 -3.08 3.89 -9.50
C TRP A 2 -2.30 4.57 -8.37
N ASP A 3 -1.57 5.63 -8.70
CA ASP A 3 -0.66 6.35 -7.80
C ASP A 3 0.51 5.51 -7.25
N GLY A 4 0.76 4.35 -7.86
CA GLY A 4 1.88 3.46 -7.53
C GLY A 4 1.90 2.19 -8.37
N GLU A 5 2.99 1.47 -8.25
CA GLU A 5 3.17 0.12 -8.79
C GLU A 5 3.04 -0.91 -7.66
N PHE A 6 2.67 -2.16 -7.99
CA PHE A 6 2.57 -3.21 -6.99
C PHE A 6 3.29 -4.49 -7.40
N THR A 7 3.78 -5.20 -6.39
CA THR A 7 4.20 -6.61 -6.51
C THR A 7 3.49 -7.41 -5.43
N GLN A 8 3.14 -8.66 -5.73
CA GLN A 8 2.45 -9.54 -4.80
C GLN A 8 3.11 -10.91 -4.76
N ALA A 9 3.33 -11.42 -3.55
CA ALA A 9 3.77 -12.79 -3.29
C ALA A 9 2.86 -13.41 -2.23
N GLY A 10 2.00 -14.34 -2.64
CA GLY A 10 0.95 -14.87 -1.78
C GLY A 10 0.05 -13.75 -1.26
N ALA A 11 -0.14 -13.67 0.07
CA ALA A 11 -0.93 -12.62 0.72
C ALA A 11 -0.16 -11.31 0.94
N LYS A 12 1.14 -11.26 0.67
CA LYS A 12 1.97 -10.06 0.88
C LYS A 12 1.96 -9.19 -0.38
N VAL A 13 1.49 -7.95 -0.23
CA VAL A 13 1.52 -6.92 -1.28
C VAL A 13 2.55 -5.86 -0.92
N THR A 14 3.38 -5.47 -1.87
CA THR A 14 4.27 -4.30 -1.76
C THR A 14 3.82 -3.27 -2.77
N ALA A 15 3.42 -2.09 -2.29
CA ALA A 15 3.13 -0.93 -3.11
C ALA A 15 4.34 0.01 -3.15
N THR A 16 4.76 0.40 -4.34
CA THR A 16 5.83 1.37 -4.57
C THR A 16 5.21 2.65 -5.11
N ALA A 17 5.46 3.77 -4.44
CA ALA A 17 4.96 5.08 -4.87
C ALA A 17 5.42 5.42 -6.29
N ALA A 18 4.54 6.07 -7.06
CA ALA A 18 4.89 6.63 -8.36
C ALA A 18 5.95 7.74 -8.23
N ASP A 19 6.66 8.03 -9.31
CA ASP A 19 7.77 8.99 -9.27
C ASP A 19 7.36 10.40 -8.82
N TYR A 20 6.13 10.81 -9.12
CA TYR A 20 5.62 12.14 -8.80
C TYR A 20 5.13 12.28 -7.34
N ASN A 21 4.83 11.18 -6.65
CA ASN A 21 4.28 11.21 -5.28
C ASN A 21 5.17 10.53 -4.22
N LYS A 22 6.35 10.00 -4.61
CA LYS A 22 7.29 9.31 -3.70
C LYS A 22 7.89 10.16 -2.56
N ARG A 23 7.64 11.48 -2.53
CA ARG A 23 8.12 12.38 -1.45
C ARG A 23 6.93 12.90 -0.64
N VAL A 24 6.89 12.50 0.63
CA VAL A 24 5.86 12.92 1.59
C VAL A 24 6.55 13.70 2.71
N LYS A 25 6.09 14.92 2.99
CA LYS A 25 6.60 15.71 4.11
C LYS A 25 6.15 15.08 5.44
N ALA A 26 6.87 15.34 6.52
CA ALA A 26 6.41 14.95 7.86
C ALA A 26 5.01 15.52 8.14
N GLY A 27 4.11 14.67 8.64
CA GLY A 27 2.69 15.01 8.85
C GLY A 27 1.86 15.09 7.57
N GLY A 28 2.44 14.84 6.39
CA GLY A 28 1.71 14.73 5.13
C GLY A 28 1.13 13.34 4.89
N SER A 29 0.30 13.24 3.86
CA SER A 29 -0.37 12.00 3.48
C SER A 29 0.07 11.53 2.09
N LEU A 30 0.02 10.22 1.88
CA LEU A 30 0.15 9.56 0.59
C LEU A 30 -1.04 8.61 0.43
N SER A 31 -1.58 8.54 -0.78
CA SER A 31 -2.64 7.60 -1.13
C SER A 31 -2.22 6.81 -2.36
N VAL A 32 -2.61 5.54 -2.37
CA VAL A 32 -2.58 4.66 -3.54
C VAL A 32 -3.95 4.00 -3.65
N GLY A 33 -4.29 3.48 -4.82
CA GLY A 33 -5.50 2.67 -4.94
C GLY A 33 -5.40 1.55 -5.95
N PHE A 34 -6.23 0.53 -5.77
CA PHE A 34 -6.17 -0.69 -6.55
C PHE A 34 -7.56 -1.33 -6.66
N LEU A 35 -7.71 -2.16 -7.67
CA LEU A 35 -8.77 -3.15 -7.75
C LEU A 35 -8.16 -4.52 -7.46
N GLY A 36 -8.93 -5.40 -6.83
CA GLY A 36 -8.51 -6.76 -6.51
C GLY A 36 -9.68 -7.73 -6.63
N THR A 37 -9.35 -9.02 -6.70
CA THR A 37 -10.32 -10.11 -6.63
C THR A 37 -10.23 -10.77 -5.25
N TRP A 38 -11.34 -11.33 -4.77
CA TRP A 38 -11.38 -12.06 -3.50
C TRP A 38 -12.25 -13.31 -3.63
N ASN A 39 -11.90 -14.34 -2.87
CA ASN A 39 -12.74 -15.52 -2.62
C ASN A 39 -12.96 -15.61 -1.10
N ASP A 40 -14.13 -16.09 -0.67
CA ASP A 40 -14.47 -16.36 0.73
C ASP A 40 -14.43 -15.17 1.72
N GLY A 41 -14.22 -13.94 1.22
CA GLY A 41 -14.42 -12.68 1.94
C GLY A 41 -13.32 -11.63 1.72
N ASN A 42 -13.69 -10.35 1.80
CA ASN A 42 -12.75 -9.23 1.69
C ASN A 42 -12.45 -8.64 3.07
N ARG A 43 -11.41 -9.13 3.73
CA ARG A 43 -10.98 -8.64 5.05
C ARG A 43 -9.90 -7.56 4.90
N PRO A 44 -9.92 -6.51 5.73
CA PRO A 44 -8.88 -5.47 5.68
C PRO A 44 -7.52 -6.07 6.06
N PRO A 45 -6.41 -5.52 5.53
CA PRO A 45 -5.06 -5.89 5.98
C PRO A 45 -4.87 -5.58 7.46
N GLY A 46 -4.21 -6.49 8.20
CA GLY A 46 -4.00 -6.33 9.63
C GLY A 46 -2.76 -5.53 10.03
N SER A 47 -1.88 -5.16 9.08
CA SER A 47 -0.73 -4.29 9.35
C SER A 47 -0.18 -3.71 8.04
N PHE A 48 0.48 -2.56 8.17
CA PHE A 48 1.23 -1.92 7.09
C PHE A 48 2.63 -1.54 7.57
N THR A 49 3.58 -1.53 6.64
CA THR A 49 4.90 -0.94 6.87
C THR A 49 5.19 0.07 5.78
N LEU A 50 5.68 1.25 6.16
CA LEU A 50 6.19 2.26 5.23
C LEU A 50 7.71 2.32 5.33
N ASN A 51 8.41 1.99 4.25
CA ASN A 51 9.88 1.96 4.19
C ASN A 51 10.51 1.14 5.36
N GLY A 52 9.91 0.00 5.67
CA GLY A 52 10.37 -0.92 6.74
C GLY A 52 9.95 -0.53 8.16
N ARG A 53 9.23 0.58 8.35
CA ARG A 53 8.71 1.00 9.67
C ARG A 53 7.23 0.63 9.80
N PRO A 54 6.79 0.02 10.91
CA PRO A 54 5.37 -0.24 11.14
C PRO A 54 4.58 1.06 11.13
N CYS A 55 3.45 1.06 10.42
CA CYS A 55 2.44 2.11 10.57
C CYS A 55 1.59 1.80 11.81
N ALA A 56 1.23 2.84 12.57
CA ALA A 56 0.20 2.71 13.60
C ALA A 56 -1.19 2.63 12.95
N ASP A 57 -2.14 2.08 13.69
CA ASP A 57 -3.57 2.19 13.39
C ASP A 57 -4.08 3.63 13.59
#